data_AF-U7V7P1-F1
#
_entry.id   AF-U7V7P1-F1
#
_cell.length_a   1.000
_cell.length_b   1.000
_cell.length_c   1.000
_cell.angle_alpha   90.00
_cell.angle_beta   90.00
_cell.angle_gamma   90.00
#
_symmetry.space_group_name_H-M   'P 1'
#
loop_
_entity.id
_entity.type
_entity.pdbx_description
1 polymer ?
#
loop_
_entity_poly.entity_id
_entity_poly.type
_entity_poly.pdbx_seq_one_letter_code
_entity_poly.pdbx_strand_id
1 'polypeptide(L)'
;MNEDSLEGAYATLRYQASVFDYITKTGDLEPLKEMEAAKPDIEYMQSFETFYQNMESSKTWFFDRKFEMDILADPIVSSSKITWRCTETFLNGTKAIIRGEYHDDLPEKYQWTRLTGYVTTEYVNGRWAVTPYVSGGGTGGH
;
A
#
# COMPACT_ATOMS: atom_id res chain seq x y z
N MET A 1 10.37 -12.63 -5.60
CA MET A 1 11.75 -12.69 -6.18
C MET A 1 12.55 -13.75 -5.44
N ASN A 2 13.40 -14.53 -6.12
CA ASN A 2 14.06 -15.73 -5.58
C ASN A 2 15.57 -15.54 -5.30
N GLU A 3 16.06 -14.31 -5.32
CA GLU A 3 17.46 -13.97 -5.09
C GLU A 3 17.63 -13.41 -3.68
N ASP A 4 18.48 -14.03 -2.86
CA ASP A 4 18.79 -13.59 -1.49
C ASP A 4 19.80 -12.42 -1.51
N SER A 5 19.32 -11.24 -1.94
CA SER A 5 20.12 -10.02 -2.07
C SER A 5 19.32 -8.78 -1.66
N LEU A 6 20.02 -7.68 -1.38
CA LEU A 6 19.41 -6.38 -1.09
C LEU A 6 18.57 -5.90 -2.28
N GLU A 7 19.05 -6.13 -3.49
CA GLU A 7 18.39 -5.83 -4.75
C GLU A 7 17.12 -6.67 -4.91
N GLY A 8 17.16 -7.96 -4.56
CA GLY A 8 16.00 -8.85 -4.54
C GLY A 8 14.92 -8.39 -3.56
N ALA A 9 15.32 -7.92 -2.38
CA ALA A 9 14.43 -7.34 -1.38
C ALA A 9 13.82 -6.02 -1.86
N TYR A 10 14.64 -5.12 -2.40
CA TYR A 10 14.20 -3.85 -2.98
C TYR A 10 13.19 -4.07 -4.11
N ALA A 11 13.49 -4.98 -5.05
CA ALA A 11 12.59 -5.33 -6.15
C ALA A 11 11.26 -5.88 -5.63
N THR A 12 11.27 -6.68 -4.57
CA THR A 12 10.06 -7.21 -3.95
C THR A 12 9.22 -6.11 -3.30
N LEU A 13 9.85 -5.16 -2.60
CA LEU A 13 9.17 -3.99 -2.03
C LEU A 13 8.53 -3.12 -3.13
N ARG A 14 9.24 -2.86 -4.22
CA ARG A 14 8.71 -2.07 -5.35
C ARG A 14 7.60 -2.81 -6.11
N TYR A 15 7.70 -4.13 -6.22
CA TYR A 15 6.63 -4.96 -6.78
C TYR A 15 5.36 -4.82 -5.94
N GLN A 16 5.44 -4.94 -4.61
CA GLN A 16 4.30 -4.74 -3.72
C GLN A 16 3.70 -3.34 -3.86
N ALA A 17 4.53 -2.28 -3.89
CA ALA A 17 4.02 -0.92 -4.09
C ALA A 17 3.26 -0.78 -5.42
N SER A 18 3.72 -1.45 -6.48
CA SER A 18 3.06 -1.46 -7.79
C SER A 18 1.74 -2.25 -7.75
N VAL A 19 1.70 -3.36 -7.02
CA VAL A 19 0.46 -4.10 -6.77
C VAL A 19 -0.57 -3.23 -6.04
N PHE A 20 -0.17 -2.50 -5.00
CA PHE A 20 -1.06 -1.59 -4.30
C PHE A 20 -1.55 -0.44 -5.19
N ASP A 21 -0.70 0.14 -6.03
CA ASP A 21 -1.14 1.15 -6.99
C ASP A 21 -2.12 0.59 -8.05
N TYR A 22 -1.86 -0.61 -8.57
CA TYR A 22 -2.78 -1.30 -9.46
C TYR A 22 -4.14 -1.52 -8.80
N ILE A 23 -4.14 -2.06 -7.58
CA ILE A 23 -5.36 -2.27 -6.80
C ILE A 23 -6.06 -0.93 -6.61
N THR A 24 -5.36 0.11 -6.10
CA THR A 24 -5.87 1.48 -5.92
C THR A 24 -6.54 2.04 -7.18
N LYS A 25 -6.08 1.70 -8.37
CA LYS A 25 -6.68 2.19 -9.62
C LYS A 25 -7.86 1.36 -10.12
N THR A 26 -7.85 0.05 -9.88
CA THR A 26 -8.76 -0.89 -10.55
C THR A 26 -9.81 -1.49 -9.61
N GLY A 27 -9.53 -1.57 -8.32
CA GLY A 27 -10.30 -2.38 -7.37
C GLY A 27 -10.13 -3.89 -7.53
N ASP A 28 -9.27 -4.34 -8.46
CA ASP A 28 -9.00 -5.76 -8.68
C ASP A 28 -8.02 -6.29 -7.62
N LEU A 29 -8.55 -7.14 -6.72
CA LEU A 29 -7.83 -7.72 -5.59
C LEU A 29 -7.11 -9.02 -5.94
N GLU A 30 -7.17 -9.52 -7.17
CA GLU A 30 -6.52 -10.78 -7.56
C GLU A 30 -5.01 -10.81 -7.24
N PRO A 31 -4.23 -9.74 -7.47
CA PRO A 31 -2.81 -9.72 -7.13
C PRO A 31 -2.49 -9.94 -5.64
N LEU A 32 -3.44 -9.65 -4.74
CA LEU A 32 -3.27 -9.88 -3.30
C LEU A 32 -3.14 -11.37 -2.97
N LYS A 33 -3.81 -12.25 -3.72
CA LYS A 33 -3.75 -13.71 -3.51
C LYS A 33 -2.36 -14.27 -3.80
N GLU A 34 -1.68 -13.72 -4.81
CA GLU A 34 -0.30 -14.09 -5.13
C GLU A 34 0.66 -13.65 -4.03
N MET A 35 0.38 -12.51 -3.41
CA MET A 35 1.13 -12.02 -2.26
C MET A 35 0.85 -12.85 -0.99
N GLU A 36 -0.40 -13.22 -0.69
CA GLU A 36 -0.77 -14.04 0.48
C GLU A 36 0.04 -15.35 0.58
N ALA A 37 0.34 -15.97 -0.55
CA ALA A 37 1.21 -17.15 -0.62
C ALA A 37 2.64 -16.89 -0.09
N ALA A 38 3.06 -15.63 0.04
CA ALA A 38 4.32 -15.16 0.60
C ALA A 38 4.23 -14.68 2.07
N LYS A 39 3.11 -14.91 2.77
CA LYS A 39 2.86 -14.51 4.18
C LYS A 39 2.87 -12.98 4.50
N PRO A 40 2.23 -12.11 3.72
CA PRO A 40 1.89 -10.76 4.18
C PRO A 40 0.91 -10.83 5.36
N ASP A 41 0.89 -9.76 6.15
CA ASP A 41 -0.07 -9.57 7.23
C ASP A 41 -1.50 -9.56 6.66
N ILE A 42 -2.28 -10.59 7.00
CA ILE A 42 -3.65 -10.82 6.52
C ILE A 42 -4.56 -9.64 6.87
N GLU A 43 -4.34 -8.99 8.03
CA GLU A 43 -5.19 -7.87 8.48
C GLU A 43 -5.00 -6.64 7.58
N TYR A 44 -3.76 -6.35 7.18
CA TYR A 44 -3.47 -5.25 6.26
C TYR A 44 -4.10 -5.51 4.88
N MET A 45 -4.08 -6.75 4.39
CA MET A 45 -4.69 -7.13 3.11
C MET A 45 -6.23 -7.03 3.16
N GLN A 46 -6.84 -7.47 4.26
CA GLN A 46 -8.30 -7.34 4.51
C GLN A 46 -8.76 -5.88 4.58
N SER A 47 -7.89 -4.95 4.98
CA SER A 47 -8.21 -3.52 5.02
C SER A 47 -8.51 -2.96 3.62
N PHE A 48 -7.82 -3.45 2.58
CA PHE A 48 -8.09 -3.05 1.20
C PHE A 48 -9.44 -3.59 0.72
N GLU A 49 -9.72 -4.87 0.97
CA GLU A 49 -11.01 -5.46 0.63
C GLU A 49 -12.18 -4.69 1.28
N THR A 50 -12.07 -4.43 2.58
CA THR A 50 -13.05 -3.65 3.33
C THR A 50 -13.22 -2.25 2.75
N PHE A 51 -12.13 -1.60 2.37
CA PHE A 51 -12.16 -0.27 1.76
C PHE A 51 -12.91 -0.26 0.42
N TYR A 52 -12.68 -1.24 -0.45
CA TYR A 52 -13.43 -1.34 -1.72
C TYR A 52 -14.90 -1.63 -1.52
N GLN A 53 -15.24 -2.55 -0.62
CA GLN A 53 -16.62 -2.82 -0.25
C GLN A 53 -17.32 -1.55 0.28
N ASN A 54 -16.59 -0.72 1.05
CA ASN A 54 -17.10 0.58 1.51
C ASN A 54 -17.29 1.58 0.37
N MET A 55 -16.41 1.60 -0.63
CA MET A 55 -16.59 2.46 -1.82
C MET A 55 -17.82 2.05 -2.63
N GLU A 56 -17.99 0.75 -2.88
CA GLU A 56 -19.14 0.22 -3.61
C GLU A 56 -20.45 0.51 -2.87
N SER A 57 -20.50 0.25 -1.56
CA SER A 57 -21.68 0.50 -0.74
C SER A 57 -22.00 1.99 -0.57
N SER A 58 -20.98 2.85 -0.44
CA SER A 58 -21.14 4.30 -0.35
C SER A 58 -21.39 4.98 -1.70
N LYS A 59 -21.22 4.26 -2.81
CA LYS A 59 -21.29 4.78 -4.18
C LYS A 59 -20.31 5.94 -4.39
N THR A 60 -19.06 5.74 -3.99
CA THR A 60 -18.00 6.75 -4.08
C THR A 60 -16.93 6.31 -5.08
N TRP A 61 -16.70 7.11 -6.13
CA TRP A 61 -15.66 6.88 -7.13
C TRP A 61 -14.80 8.11 -7.30
N PHE A 62 -13.48 7.95 -7.17
CA PHE A 62 -12.50 9.02 -7.33
C PHE A 62 -11.85 8.90 -8.71
N PHE A 63 -11.48 10.04 -9.31
CA PHE A 63 -10.97 10.06 -10.69
C PHE A 63 -9.49 9.69 -10.81
N ASP A 64 -8.65 10.22 -9.92
CA ASP A 64 -7.19 10.24 -10.11
C ASP A 64 -6.48 9.47 -9.01
N ARG A 65 -7.01 8.29 -8.67
CA ARG A 65 -6.43 7.53 -7.55
C ARG A 65 -5.08 6.94 -7.88
N LYS A 66 -4.20 6.96 -6.88
CA LYS A 66 -2.91 6.27 -6.94
C LYS A 66 -2.39 5.96 -5.56
N PHE A 67 -1.53 4.95 -5.51
CA PHE A 67 -0.71 4.65 -4.35
C PHE A 67 0.74 5.01 -4.66
N GLU A 68 1.41 5.67 -3.72
CA GLU A 68 2.82 6.01 -3.83
C GLU A 68 3.57 5.51 -2.60
N MET A 69 4.75 4.93 -2.83
CA MET A 69 5.68 4.54 -1.78
C MET A 69 7.04 5.19 -2.00
N ASP A 70 7.47 5.98 -1.02
CA ASP A 70 8.77 6.66 -1.00
C ASP A 70 9.66 6.07 0.09
N ILE A 71 10.88 5.67 -0.27
CA ILE A 71 11.89 5.21 0.69
C ILE A 71 12.67 6.43 1.18
N LEU A 72 12.70 6.63 2.50
CA LEU A 72 13.18 7.85 3.14
C LEU A 72 14.64 7.81 3.56
N ALA A 73 15.23 6.62 3.65
CA ALA A 73 16.59 6.42 4.13
C ALA A 73 17.14 5.09 3.63
N ASP A 74 18.45 4.92 3.75
CA ASP A 74 19.10 3.62 3.57
C ASP A 74 18.49 2.58 4.52
N PRO A 75 18.29 1.34 4.08
CA PRO A 75 17.65 0.32 4.88
C PRO A 75 18.57 -0.20 5.99
N ILE A 76 17.96 -0.69 7.07
CA ILE A 76 18.66 -1.41 8.13
C ILE A 76 18.70 -2.89 7.73
N VAL A 77 19.90 -3.41 7.48
CA VAL A 77 20.11 -4.80 7.03
C VAL A 77 20.53 -5.67 8.22
N SER A 78 19.77 -6.75 8.47
CA SER A 78 20.12 -7.78 9.44
C SER A 78 19.89 -9.17 8.85
N SER A 79 20.96 -9.89 8.48
CA SER A 79 20.93 -11.24 7.88
C SER A 79 19.76 -11.51 6.93
N SER A 80 18.65 -12.06 7.41
CA SER A 80 17.46 -12.44 6.63
C SER A 80 16.34 -11.39 6.60
N LYS A 81 16.54 -10.23 7.23
CA LYS A 81 15.56 -9.14 7.37
C LYS A 81 16.15 -7.81 6.94
N ILE A 82 15.40 -7.06 6.15
CA ILE A 82 15.76 -5.71 5.73
C ILE A 82 14.59 -4.79 6.07
N THR A 83 14.87 -3.75 6.85
CA THR A 83 13.86 -2.80 7.31
C THR A 83 14.03 -1.47 6.60
N TRP A 84 12.95 -1.01 5.99
CA TRP A 84 12.88 0.16 5.14
C TRP A 84 12.06 1.24 5.82
N ARG A 85 12.62 2.45 5.99
CA ARG A 85 11.82 3.61 6.42
C ARG A 85 11.11 4.17 5.20
N CYS A 86 9.78 4.13 5.19
CA CYS A 86 8.96 4.47 4.02
C CYS A 86 7.86 5.47 4.35
N THR A 87 7.40 6.16 3.31
CA THR A 87 6.13 6.87 3.28
C THR A 87 5.20 6.13 2.31
N GLU A 88 3.99 5.79 2.74
CA GLU A 88 2.91 5.29 1.89
C GLU A 88 1.86 6.38 1.76
N THR A 89 1.53 6.80 0.54
CA THR A 89 0.53 7.83 0.27
C THR A 89 -0.56 7.26 -0.62
N PHE A 90 -1.79 7.24 -0.09
CA PHE A 90 -3.00 6.99 -0.86
C PHE A 90 -3.55 8.32 -1.32
N LEU A 91 -3.56 8.55 -2.63
CA LEU A 91 -4.09 9.77 -3.23
C LEU A 91 -5.44 9.44 -3.85
N ASN A 92 -6.47 10.18 -3.45
CA ASN A 92 -7.80 10.14 -4.02
C ASN A 92 -7.99 11.24 -5.08
N GLY A 93 -7.20 12.32 -5.01
CA GLY A 93 -7.32 13.49 -5.88
C GLY A 93 -8.41 14.46 -5.44
N THR A 94 -8.70 15.48 -6.26
CA THR A 94 -9.65 16.55 -5.91
C THR A 94 -11.07 16.27 -6.41
N LYS A 95 -11.26 15.24 -7.24
CA LYS A 95 -12.52 14.95 -7.93
C LYS A 95 -13.09 13.60 -7.54
N ALA A 96 -14.41 13.54 -7.36
CA ALA A 96 -15.13 12.29 -7.17
C ALA A 96 -16.57 12.36 -7.66
N ILE A 97 -17.18 11.19 -7.83
CA ILE A 97 -18.61 10.98 -7.89
C ILE A 97 -19.03 10.37 -6.54
N ILE A 98 -19.91 11.03 -5.80
CA ILE A 98 -20.45 10.54 -4.52
C ILE A 98 -21.96 10.39 -4.69
N ARG A 99 -22.46 9.15 -4.60
CA ARG A 99 -23.88 8.82 -4.75
C ARG A 99 -24.51 9.35 -6.06
N GLY A 100 -23.71 9.51 -7.11
CA GLY A 100 -24.13 10.01 -8.41
C GLY A 100 -23.91 11.51 -8.63
N GLU A 101 -23.47 12.25 -7.62
CA GLU A 101 -23.17 13.68 -7.71
C GLU A 101 -21.68 13.88 -7.99
N TYR A 102 -21.35 14.73 -8.98
CA TYR A 102 -19.98 15.09 -9.31
C TYR A 102 -19.47 16.21 -8.38
N HIS A 103 -18.27 16.02 -7.85
CA HIS A 103 -17.53 16.98 -7.04
C HIS A 103 -16.16 17.22 -7.67
N ASP A 104 -15.74 18.48 -7.78
CA ASP A 104 -14.41 18.88 -8.26
C ASP A 104 -13.54 19.64 -7.25
N ASP A 105 -14.06 19.78 -6.04
CA ASP A 105 -13.46 20.49 -4.91
C ASP A 105 -13.53 19.64 -3.62
N LEU A 106 -13.13 18.37 -3.69
CA LEU A 106 -13.09 17.51 -2.51
C LEU A 106 -12.32 18.19 -1.36
N PRO A 107 -12.87 18.26 -0.13
CA PRO A 107 -12.13 18.77 1.02
C PRO A 107 -10.80 18.05 1.19
N GLU A 108 -9.74 18.80 1.54
CA GLU A 108 -8.35 18.29 1.61
C GLU A 108 -8.22 16.98 2.39
N LYS A 109 -8.92 16.86 3.51
CA LYS A 109 -8.98 15.66 4.37
C LYS A 109 -9.44 14.37 3.67
N TYR A 110 -10.05 14.46 2.50
CA TYR A 110 -10.48 13.33 1.69
C TYR A 110 -9.59 13.10 0.46
N GLN A 111 -8.70 14.04 0.14
CA GLN A 111 -7.88 13.98 -1.07
C GLN A 111 -6.71 13.01 -0.91
N TRP A 112 -6.22 12.77 0.31
CA TRP A 112 -5.10 11.87 0.54
C TRP A 112 -5.01 11.37 1.98
N THR A 113 -4.38 10.21 2.14
CA THR A 113 -3.93 9.68 3.42
C THR A 113 -2.46 9.33 3.30
N ARG A 114 -1.64 9.71 4.29
CA ARG A 114 -0.21 9.41 4.32
C ARG A 114 0.16 8.69 5.61
N LEU A 115 0.93 7.62 5.47
CA LEU A 115 1.50 6.84 6.55
C LEU A 115 3.03 6.88 6.44
N THR A 116 3.75 7.11 7.53
CA THR A 116 5.22 7.12 7.54
C THR A 116 5.73 6.19 8.60
N GLY A 117 6.56 5.20 8.26
CA GLY A 117 7.03 4.24 9.24
C GLY A 117 7.97 3.21 8.63
N TYR A 118 7.92 1.98 9.14
CA TYR A 118 8.86 0.93 8.76
C TYR A 118 8.14 -0.24 8.11
N VAL A 119 8.68 -0.69 6.98
CA VAL A 119 8.28 -1.91 6.28
C VAL A 119 9.45 -2.88 6.38
N THR A 120 9.19 -4.17 6.65
CA THR A 120 10.25 -5.17 6.71
C THR A 120 10.08 -6.19 5.61
N THR A 121 11.14 -6.46 4.88
CA THR A 121 11.23 -7.59 3.96
C THR A 121 12.03 -8.71 4.60
N GLU A 122 11.53 -9.94 4.52
CA GLU A 122 12.20 -11.13 5.08
C GLU A 122 12.37 -12.21 4.01
N TYR A 123 13.56 -12.81 3.93
CA TYR A 123 13.82 -13.91 3.00
C TYR A 123 13.47 -15.25 3.64
N VAL A 124 12.39 -15.88 3.17
CA VAL A 124 11.86 -17.13 3.73
C VAL A 124 11.60 -18.12 2.59
N ASN A 125 12.10 -19.36 2.74
CA ASN A 125 11.86 -20.46 1.79
C ASN A 125 12.19 -20.12 0.33
N GLY A 126 13.28 -19.39 0.09
CA GLY A 126 13.74 -19.04 -1.25
C GLY A 126 12.98 -17.88 -1.90
N ARG A 127 12.24 -17.09 -1.12
CA ARG A 127 11.49 -15.91 -1.59
C ARG A 127 11.54 -14.78 -0.57
N TRP A 128 11.62 -13.54 -1.05
CA TRP A 128 11.34 -12.37 -0.22
C TRP A 128 9.84 -12.24 0.03
N ALA A 129 9.49 -12.05 1.29
CA ALA A 129 8.18 -11.66 1.79
C ALA A 129 8.25 -10.23 2.31
N VAL A 130 7.12 -9.53 2.33
CA VAL A 130 7.03 -8.22 2.96
C VAL A 130 6.01 -8.29 4.08
N THR A 131 6.42 -7.87 5.27
CA THR A 131 5.54 -7.62 6.40
C THR A 131 5.15 -6.15 6.38
N PRO A 132 3.86 -5.83 6.11
CA PRO A 132 3.35 -4.48 6.19
C PRO A 132 3.46 -3.90 7.61
N TYR A 133 3.33 -2.59 7.65
CA TYR A 133 3.44 -1.67 8.79
C TYR A 133 3.09 -2.24 10.19
N VAL A 134 4.06 -2.19 11.12
CA VAL A 134 3.77 -2.21 12.57
C VAL A 134 3.69 -0.76 13.04
N SER A 135 2.52 -0.34 13.52
CA SER A 135 2.20 1.07 13.75
C SER A 135 3.18 1.80 14.67
N GLY A 136 3.81 2.86 14.15
CA GLY A 136 4.41 3.93 14.93
C GLY A 136 3.72 5.25 14.61
N GLY A 137 2.47 5.41 15.05
CA GLY A 137 1.74 6.69 15.08
C GLY A 137 1.56 7.39 13.73
N GLY A 138 0.47 7.08 13.02
CA GLY A 138 0.06 7.87 11.87
C GLY A 138 -0.34 9.29 12.29
N THR A 139 0.35 10.30 11.78
CA THR A 139 -0.17 11.66 11.74
C THR A 139 -1.05 11.81 10.50
N GLY A 140 -2.37 11.71 10.69
CA GLY A 140 -3.32 12.13 9.66
C GLY A 140 -3.25 13.64 9.47
N GLY A 141 -3.19 14.10 8.23
CA GLY A 141 -3.62 15.45 7.89
C GLY A 141 -5.13 15.52 8.12
N HIS A 142 -5.57 16.53 8.86
CA HIS A 142 -6.96 16.74 9.27
C HIS A 142 -7.91 17.09 8.14
#